data_AF-A0A1A0NTX6-F1
#
_entry.id   AF-A0A1A0NTX6-F1
#
_cell.length_a   1.000
_cell.length_b   1.000
_cell.length_c   1.000
_cell.angle_alpha   90.00
_cell.angle_beta   90.00
_cell.angle_gamma   90.00
#
_symmetry.space_group_name_H-M   'P 1'
#
loop_
_entity.id
_entity.type
_entity.pdbx_description
1 polymer ?
#
loop_
_entity_poly.entity_id
_entity_poly.type
_entity_poly.pdbx_seq_one_letter_code
_entity_poly.pdbx_strand_id
1 'polypeptide(L)'
;MDGSAYDTALLILRVCLGLTLAAHGYNKFFGGGRIPGTAGWFESIGMKPGLLHARIAATTEMSAGLGLAVGLLTPIPAAGFVALMLVAAWTVHRANGFFIVKEGWEYNLVLAVSAVALGGLGAGRFSLDHALFSGTDFYDLLHGWWGLLIAAGLGLAGGIGQLVLFYRPPQPAEAN
;
A
#
# COMPACT_ATOMS: atom_id res chain seq x y z
N MET A 1 20.63 -22.02 -1.37
CA MET A 1 19.66 -21.65 -0.31
C MET A 1 18.62 -22.74 -0.28
N ASP A 2 18.25 -23.24 0.90
CA ASP A 2 17.14 -24.19 1.00
C ASP A 2 15.88 -23.51 0.46
N GLY A 3 15.39 -23.98 -0.70
CA GLY A 3 14.26 -23.33 -1.40
C GLY A 3 13.04 -23.16 -0.49
N SER A 4 12.83 -24.10 0.44
CA SER A 4 11.78 -24.03 1.45
C SER A 4 11.92 -22.86 2.43
N ALA A 5 13.13 -22.53 2.88
CA ALA A 5 13.36 -21.45 3.83
C ALA A 5 13.14 -20.07 3.19
N TYR A 6 13.61 -19.89 1.95
CA TYR A 6 13.39 -18.67 1.18
C TYR A 6 11.88 -18.43 0.93
N ASP A 7 11.17 -19.44 0.44
CA ASP A 7 9.73 -19.34 0.18
C ASP A 7 8.92 -19.09 1.46
N THR A 8 9.36 -19.66 2.59
CA THR A 8 8.74 -19.42 3.90
C THR A 8 8.98 -17.99 4.38
N ALA A 9 10.19 -17.45 4.20
CA ALA A 9 10.49 -16.07 4.55
C ALA A 9 9.64 -15.07 3.74
N LEU A 10 9.47 -15.31 2.42
CA LEU A 10 8.58 -14.51 1.58
C LEU A 10 7.13 -14.60 2.05
N LEU A 11 6.64 -15.79 2.40
CA LEU A 11 5.29 -15.97 2.95
C LEU A 11 5.09 -15.17 4.24
N ILE A 12 6.01 -15.28 5.20
CA ILE A 12 5.94 -14.55 6.48
C ILE A 12 5.90 -13.04 6.22
N LEU A 13 6.77 -12.53 5.35
CA LEU A 13 6.82 -11.11 5.03
C LEU A 13 5.52 -10.64 4.36
N ARG A 14 5.03 -11.38 3.36
CA ARG A 14 3.77 -11.07 2.67
C ARG A 14 2.57 -11.07 3.61
N VAL A 15 2.44 -12.09 4.45
CA VAL A 15 1.32 -12.20 5.39
C VAL A 15 1.38 -11.09 6.44
N CYS A 16 2.57 -10.79 6.99
CA CYS A 16 2.74 -9.72 7.96
C CYS A 16 2.34 -8.37 7.36
N LEU A 17 2.97 -7.95 6.27
CA LEU A 17 2.66 -6.68 5.60
C LEU A 17 1.20 -6.61 5.16
N GLY A 18 0.75 -7.67 4.48
CA GLY A 18 -0.58 -7.78 3.90
C GLY A 18 -1.69 -7.66 4.95
N LEU A 19 -1.60 -8.44 6.03
CA LEU A 19 -2.61 -8.41 7.08
C LEU A 19 -2.56 -7.11 7.91
N THR A 20 -1.37 -6.51 8.10
CA THR A 20 -1.27 -5.18 8.71
C THR A 20 -2.06 -4.16 7.89
N LEU A 21 -1.86 -4.08 6.57
CA LEU A 21 -2.61 -3.14 5.74
C LEU A 21 -4.11 -3.47 5.68
N ALA A 22 -4.46 -4.75 5.59
CA ALA A 22 -5.86 -5.18 5.58
C ALA A 22 -6.59 -4.79 6.88
N ALA A 23 -5.91 -4.85 8.02
CA ALA A 23 -6.46 -4.40 9.30
C ALA A 23 -6.79 -2.90 9.30
N HIS A 24 -5.97 -2.06 8.66
CA HIS A 24 -6.28 -0.63 8.49
C HIS A 24 -7.54 -0.42 7.65
N GLY A 25 -7.68 -1.14 6.54
CA GLY A 25 -8.86 -1.06 5.68
C GLY A 25 -10.12 -1.55 6.39
N TYR A 26 -10.02 -2.67 7.12
CA TYR A 26 -11.09 -3.20 7.95
C TYR A 26 -11.53 -2.18 8.99
N ASN A 27 -10.59 -1.53 9.68
CA ASN A 27 -10.92 -0.49 10.66
C ASN A 27 -11.63 0.72 10.03
N LYS A 28 -11.30 1.10 8.79
CA LYS A 28 -12.03 2.17 8.07
C LYS A 28 -13.47 1.79 7.75
N PHE A 29 -13.74 0.52 7.43
CA PHE A 29 -15.11 0.06 7.19
C PHE A 29 -15.91 -0.13 8.48
N PHE A 30 -15.30 -0.73 9.50
CA PHE A 30 -16.02 -1.29 10.64
C PHE A 30 -15.69 -0.63 12.00
N GLY A 31 -14.61 0.13 12.08
CA GLY A 31 -14.14 0.81 13.30
C GLY A 31 -14.83 2.14 13.62
N GLY A 32 -14.42 2.75 14.75
CA GLY A 32 -15.04 3.91 15.42
C GLY A 32 -15.04 5.24 14.66
N GLY A 33 -15.88 5.31 13.63
CA GLY A 33 -16.11 6.46 12.74
C GLY A 33 -16.58 6.00 11.35
N ARG A 34 -16.25 4.76 10.97
CA ARG A 34 -16.55 4.13 9.68
C ARG A 34 -16.15 5.03 8.51
N ILE A 35 -16.73 4.76 7.33
CA ILE A 35 -16.51 5.55 6.13
C ILE A 35 -16.85 7.05 6.33
N PRO A 36 -17.95 7.46 6.99
CA PRO A 36 -18.24 8.89 7.18
C PRO A 36 -17.19 9.63 8.03
N GLY A 37 -16.73 9.05 9.13
CA GLY A 37 -15.69 9.65 9.97
C GLY A 37 -14.35 9.71 9.24
N THR A 38 -13.99 8.62 8.54
CA THR A 38 -12.79 8.57 7.68
C THR A 38 -12.86 9.64 6.57
N ALA A 39 -14.04 9.86 6.00
CA ALA A 39 -14.25 10.89 4.98
C ALA A 39 -14.03 12.30 5.53
N GLY A 40 -14.55 12.59 6.73
CA GLY A 40 -14.29 13.87 7.41
C GLY A 40 -12.81 14.09 7.70
N TRP A 41 -12.10 13.04 8.10
CA TRP A 41 -10.65 13.10 8.29
C TRP A 41 -9.88 13.33 6.98
N PHE A 42 -10.24 12.66 5.88
CA PHE A 42 -9.61 12.93 4.59
C PHE A 42 -9.82 14.38 4.13
N GLU A 43 -11.02 14.92 4.35
CA GLU A 43 -11.32 16.31 4.02
C GLU A 43 -10.48 17.28 4.86
N SER A 44 -10.24 16.99 6.15
CA SER A 44 -9.45 17.83 7.05
C SER A 44 -7.96 17.86 6.72
N ILE A 45 -7.42 16.79 6.13
CA ILE A 45 -6.04 16.75 5.62
C ILE A 45 -5.93 17.22 4.17
N GLY A 46 -7.03 17.69 3.56
CA GLY A 46 -7.03 18.27 2.21
C GLY A 46 -7.24 17.30 1.05
N MET A 47 -7.62 16.05 1.30
CA MET A 47 -7.95 15.08 0.24
C MET A 47 -9.44 15.13 -0.08
N LYS A 48 -9.81 15.72 -1.23
CA LYS A 48 -11.21 16.03 -1.57
C LYS A 48 -11.67 15.31 -2.84
N PRO A 49 -12.92 14.84 -2.93
CA PRO A 49 -13.92 14.75 -1.86
C PRO A 49 -13.62 13.63 -0.88
N GLY A 50 -13.72 13.89 0.43
CA GLY A 50 -13.33 12.93 1.47
C GLY A 50 -14.04 11.58 1.40
N LEU A 51 -15.32 11.54 1.00
CA LEU A 51 -16.08 10.28 0.90
C LEU A 51 -15.52 9.34 -0.18
N LEU A 52 -15.05 9.90 -1.29
CA LEU A 52 -14.40 9.14 -2.35
C LEU A 52 -13.10 8.52 -1.82
N HIS A 53 -12.25 9.33 -1.19
CA HIS A 53 -10.96 8.89 -0.67
C HIS A 53 -11.10 7.89 0.48
N ALA A 54 -12.10 8.06 1.36
CA ALA A 54 -12.39 7.08 2.41
C ALA A 54 -12.71 5.69 1.82
N ARG A 55 -13.52 5.63 0.77
CA ARG A 55 -13.89 4.37 0.10
C ARG A 55 -12.71 3.78 -0.67
N ILE A 56 -11.97 4.60 -1.43
CA ILE A 56 -10.78 4.16 -2.16
C ILE A 56 -9.76 3.60 -1.17
N ALA A 57 -9.39 4.37 -0.14
CA ALA A 57 -8.40 3.93 0.85
C ALA A 57 -8.83 2.65 1.56
N ALA A 58 -10.06 2.59 2.09
CA ALA A 58 -10.53 1.40 2.80
C ALA A 58 -10.56 0.15 1.91
N THR A 59 -11.04 0.29 0.67
CA THR A 59 -11.12 -0.83 -0.28
C THR A 59 -9.74 -1.27 -0.73
N THR A 60 -8.87 -0.33 -1.09
CA THR A 60 -7.50 -0.62 -1.53
C THR A 60 -6.66 -1.21 -0.41
N GLU A 61 -6.77 -0.70 0.82
CA GLU A 61 -6.05 -1.28 1.96
C GLU A 61 -6.46 -2.72 2.24
N MET A 62 -7.76 -3.03 2.20
CA MET A 62 -8.24 -4.41 2.33
C MET A 62 -7.81 -5.29 1.15
N SER A 63 -8.05 -4.85 -0.09
CA SER A 63 -7.79 -5.69 -1.26
C SER A 63 -6.31 -5.87 -1.54
N ALA A 64 -5.49 -4.82 -1.42
CA ALA A 64 -4.03 -4.93 -1.54
C ALA A 64 -3.45 -5.69 -0.34
N GLY A 65 -3.94 -5.44 0.87
CA GLY A 65 -3.48 -6.18 2.06
C GLY A 65 -3.71 -7.69 1.92
N LEU A 66 -4.95 -8.09 1.63
CA LEU A 66 -5.30 -9.50 1.45
C LEU A 66 -4.63 -10.10 0.21
N GLY A 67 -4.61 -9.37 -0.92
CA GLY A 67 -3.97 -9.82 -2.15
C GLY A 67 -2.48 -10.07 -1.98
N LEU A 68 -1.76 -9.22 -1.26
CA LEU A 68 -0.36 -9.43 -0.94
C LEU A 68 -0.17 -10.64 -0.01
N ALA A 69 -1.00 -10.76 1.03
CA ALA A 69 -0.93 -11.87 1.99
C ALA A 69 -1.07 -13.24 1.32
N VAL A 70 -2.03 -13.39 0.40
CA VAL A 70 -2.23 -14.64 -0.36
C VAL A 70 -1.26 -14.76 -1.55
N GLY A 71 -0.56 -13.68 -1.91
CA GLY A 71 0.37 -13.63 -3.04
C GLY A 71 -0.35 -13.80 -4.37
N LEU A 72 -1.39 -12.99 -4.61
CA LEU A 72 -2.14 -12.96 -5.86
C LEU A 72 -1.87 -11.65 -6.62
N LEU A 73 -1.42 -11.78 -7.86
CA LEU A 73 -0.94 -10.71 -8.71
C LEU A 73 0.03 -9.80 -7.96
N THR A 74 0.95 -10.38 -7.18
CA THR A 74 1.80 -9.73 -6.16
C THR A 74 2.26 -8.30 -6.45
N PRO A 75 2.75 -7.95 -7.66
CA PRO A 75 3.16 -6.57 -7.94
C PRO A 75 1.99 -5.56 -7.96
N ILE A 76 0.74 -5.97 -8.18
CA ILE A 76 -0.45 -5.12 -8.16
C ILE A 76 -0.83 -4.71 -6.73
N PRO A 77 -1.01 -5.62 -5.75
CA PRO A 77 -1.09 -5.24 -4.35
C PRO A 77 0.09 -4.39 -3.88
N ALA A 78 1.32 -4.74 -4.30
CA ALA A 78 2.50 -3.95 -3.94
C ALA A 78 2.42 -2.51 -4.47
N ALA A 79 1.93 -2.29 -5.68
CA ALA A 79 1.63 -0.95 -6.19
C ALA A 79 0.60 -0.21 -5.33
N GLY A 80 -0.43 -0.91 -4.84
CA GLY A 80 -1.39 -0.38 -3.87
C GLY A 80 -0.72 0.12 -2.58
N PHE A 81 0.20 -0.65 -2.02
CA PHE A 81 1.02 -0.23 -0.86
C PHE A 81 1.79 1.05 -1.17
N VAL A 82 2.51 1.09 -2.30
CA VAL A 82 3.32 2.27 -2.68
C VAL A 82 2.43 3.51 -2.82
N ALA A 83 1.30 3.41 -3.52
CA ALA A 83 0.37 4.52 -3.71
C ALA A 83 -0.18 5.04 -2.36
N LEU A 84 -0.64 4.13 -1.49
CA LEU A 84 -1.18 4.47 -0.18
C LEU A 84 -0.12 5.12 0.72
N MET A 85 1.07 4.53 0.78
CA MET A 85 2.17 5.04 1.60
C MET A 85 2.68 6.38 1.10
N LEU A 86 2.74 6.60 -0.22
CA LEU A 86 3.11 7.88 -0.80
C LEU A 86 2.09 8.97 -0.43
N VAL A 87 0.80 8.69 -0.61
CA VAL A 87 -0.26 9.65 -0.25
C VAL A 87 -0.20 9.96 1.25
N ALA A 88 -0.12 8.94 2.11
CA ALA A 88 -0.04 9.13 3.56
C ALA A 88 1.22 9.90 4.00
N ALA A 89 2.38 9.54 3.46
CA ALA A 89 3.63 10.27 3.72
C ALA A 89 3.49 11.73 3.32
N TRP A 90 2.93 12.01 2.14
CA TRP A 90 2.78 13.37 1.64
C TRP A 90 1.76 14.16 2.44
N THR A 91 0.57 13.63 2.74
CA THR A 91 -0.52 14.42 3.31
C THR A 91 -0.49 14.52 4.83
N VAL A 92 0.08 13.51 5.50
CA VAL A 92 0.03 13.40 6.98
C VAL A 92 1.42 13.56 7.61
N HIS A 93 2.42 12.84 7.10
CA HIS A 93 3.67 12.66 7.85
C HIS A 93 4.83 13.58 7.42
N ARG A 94 4.79 14.18 6.23
CA ARG A 94 5.92 14.97 5.67
C ARG A 94 6.38 16.11 6.58
N ALA A 95 5.44 16.76 7.27
CA ALA A 95 5.72 17.93 8.11
C ALA A 95 6.44 17.54 9.41
N ASN A 96 6.36 16.27 9.81
CA ASN A 96 6.92 15.76 11.05
C ASN A 96 8.38 15.29 10.90
N GLY A 97 8.94 15.36 9.69
CA GLY A 97 10.28 14.88 9.37
C GLY A 97 10.32 13.35 9.20
N PHE A 98 11.52 12.78 9.31
CA PHE A 98 11.74 11.36 8.99
C PHE A 98 11.22 10.42 10.09
N PHE A 99 11.66 10.57 11.33
CA PHE A 99 11.54 9.53 12.36
C PHE A 99 10.09 9.22 12.80
N ILE A 100 9.75 7.93 12.87
CA ILE A 100 8.41 7.43 13.26
C ILE A 100 8.00 7.87 14.66
N VAL A 101 8.95 8.02 15.59
CA VAL A 101 8.66 8.46 16.97
C VAL A 101 8.11 9.90 17.05
N LYS A 102 8.22 10.66 15.95
CA LYS A 102 7.61 11.98 15.79
C LYS A 102 6.39 11.95 14.88
N GLU A 103 5.84 10.77 14.58
CA GLU A 103 4.86 10.57 13.51
C GLU A 103 5.40 10.98 12.12
N GLY A 104 6.70 10.78 11.89
CA GLY A 104 7.37 11.01 10.62
C GLY A 104 7.15 9.90 9.59
N TRP A 105 7.64 10.11 8.36
CA TRP A 105 7.33 9.25 7.20
C TRP A 105 8.22 8.00 7.07
N GLU A 106 9.10 7.73 8.03
CA GLU A 106 9.99 6.55 8.07
C GLU A 106 9.24 5.24 7.84
N TYR A 107 8.14 5.02 8.55
CA TYR A 107 7.38 3.76 8.42
C TYR A 107 6.68 3.63 7.07
N ASN A 108 6.17 4.74 6.51
CA ASN A 108 5.60 4.74 5.17
C ASN A 108 6.64 4.31 4.12
N LEU A 109 7.87 4.82 4.23
CA LEU A 109 8.98 4.43 3.36
C LEU A 109 9.28 2.94 3.48
N VAL A 110 9.43 2.44 4.71
CA VAL A 110 9.75 1.03 4.97
C VAL A 110 8.68 0.12 4.38
N LEU A 111 7.39 0.42 4.58
CA LEU A 111 6.29 -0.36 4.02
C LEU A 111 6.27 -0.32 2.49
N ALA A 112 6.44 0.86 1.88
CA ALA A 112 6.45 1.02 0.43
C ALA A 112 7.61 0.26 -0.22
N VAL A 113 8.83 0.42 0.30
CA VAL A 113 10.03 -0.22 -0.26
C VAL A 113 9.98 -1.73 -0.05
N SER A 114 9.48 -2.20 1.08
CA SER A 114 9.29 -3.64 1.32
C SER A 114 8.29 -4.26 0.34
N ALA A 115 7.21 -3.54 0.01
CA ALA A 115 6.26 -3.97 -1.00
C ALA A 115 6.89 -4.01 -2.41
N VAL A 116 7.67 -3.00 -2.80
CA VAL A 116 8.42 -3.01 -4.07
C VAL A 116 9.40 -4.17 -4.14
N ALA A 117 10.13 -4.43 -3.04
CA ALA A 117 11.04 -5.56 -2.93
C ALA A 117 10.30 -6.89 -3.12
N LEU A 118 9.13 -7.08 -2.51
CA LEU A 118 8.28 -8.26 -2.73
C LEU A 118 7.80 -8.37 -4.19
N GLY A 119 7.45 -7.27 -4.84
CA GLY A 119 7.12 -7.25 -6.27
C GLY A 119 8.29 -7.74 -7.15
N GLY A 120 9.52 -7.37 -6.80
CA GLY A 120 10.72 -7.82 -7.51
C GLY A 120 11.14 -9.25 -7.20
N LEU A 121 11.13 -9.64 -5.92
CA LEU A 121 11.49 -10.99 -5.46
C LEU A 121 10.49 -12.06 -5.89
N GLY A 122 9.23 -11.64 -6.13
CA GLY A 122 8.13 -12.52 -6.46
C GLY A 122 7.40 -13.07 -5.24
N ALA A 123 6.31 -13.79 -5.49
CA ALA A 123 5.40 -14.27 -4.45
C ALA A 123 5.93 -15.50 -3.67
N GLY A 124 6.92 -16.21 -4.21
CA GLY A 124 7.40 -17.50 -3.69
C GLY A 124 6.41 -18.65 -3.92
N ARG A 125 6.84 -19.88 -3.63
CA ARG A 125 6.07 -21.12 -3.83
C ARG A 125 4.71 -21.14 -3.11
N PHE A 126 4.64 -20.59 -1.90
CA PHE A 126 3.42 -20.59 -1.08
C PHE A 126 2.52 -19.39 -1.40
N SER A 127 2.11 -19.27 -2.67
CA SER A 127 1.32 -18.14 -3.16
C SER A 127 0.29 -18.60 -4.19
N LEU A 128 -0.74 -17.78 -4.39
CA LEU A 128 -1.70 -17.99 -5.47
C LEU A 128 -1.05 -17.75 -6.85
N ASP A 129 -0.08 -16.86 -6.96
CA ASP A 129 0.67 -16.65 -8.22
C ASP A 129 1.36 -17.93 -8.67
N HIS A 130 2.03 -18.62 -7.74
CA HIS A 130 2.68 -19.89 -8.06
C HIS A 130 1.64 -20.98 -8.36
N ALA A 131 0.57 -21.08 -7.56
CA ALA A 131 -0.45 -22.11 -7.73
C ALA A 131 -1.24 -21.97 -9.04
N LEU A 132 -1.46 -20.74 -9.52
CA LEU A 132 -2.32 -20.45 -10.67
C LEU A 132 -1.54 -20.24 -11.96
N PHE A 133 -0.32 -19.69 -11.90
CA PHE A 133 0.37 -19.19 -13.10
C PHE A 133 1.72 -19.83 -13.39
N SER A 134 2.31 -20.63 -12.48
CA SER A 134 3.69 -21.16 -12.62
C SER A 134 4.01 -21.90 -13.92
N GLY A 135 3.00 -22.38 -14.65
CA GLY A 135 3.14 -23.00 -15.98
C GLY A 135 2.92 -22.06 -17.17
N THR A 136 2.91 -20.74 -16.97
CA THR A 136 2.56 -19.74 -18.01
C THR A 136 3.58 -18.62 -18.08
N ASP A 137 3.78 -18.03 -19.26
CA ASP A 137 4.62 -16.84 -19.47
C ASP A 137 4.14 -15.63 -18.65
N PHE A 138 2.87 -15.64 -18.23
CA PHE A 138 2.31 -14.61 -17.37
C PHE A 138 2.98 -14.58 -15.98
N TYR A 139 3.43 -15.73 -15.47
CA TYR A 139 4.16 -15.78 -14.20
C TYR A 139 5.42 -14.93 -14.24
N ASP A 140 6.16 -14.96 -15.35
CA ASP A 140 7.39 -14.19 -15.54
C ASP A 140 7.18 -12.67 -15.50
N LEU A 141 5.99 -12.20 -15.89
CA LEU A 141 5.62 -10.79 -15.81
C LEU A 141 5.31 -10.33 -14.38
N LEU A 142 5.00 -11.26 -13.46
CA LEU A 142 4.63 -10.94 -12.09
C LEU A 142 5.83 -10.80 -11.14
N HIS A 143 7.05 -11.08 -11.59
CA HIS A 143 8.25 -11.07 -10.74
C HIS A 143 9.48 -10.49 -11.43
N GLY A 144 10.61 -10.47 -10.74
CA GLY A 144 11.86 -9.90 -11.23
C GLY A 144 11.74 -8.41 -11.56
N TRP A 145 12.38 -7.98 -12.64
CA TRP A 145 12.33 -6.58 -13.06
C TRP A 145 10.93 -6.12 -13.45
N TRP A 146 10.12 -6.99 -14.05
CA TRP A 146 8.73 -6.63 -14.41
C TRP A 146 7.88 -6.41 -13.18
N GLY A 147 7.91 -7.34 -12.22
CA GLY A 147 7.20 -7.18 -10.96
C GLY A 147 7.65 -5.93 -10.18
N LEU A 148 8.95 -5.64 -10.17
CA LEU A 148 9.50 -4.42 -9.57
C LEU A 148 8.98 -3.14 -10.27
N LEU A 149 9.04 -3.10 -11.60
CA LEU A 149 8.58 -1.96 -12.40
C LEU A 149 7.08 -1.73 -12.28
N ILE A 150 6.28 -2.81 -12.23
CA ILE A 150 4.84 -2.72 -12.01
C ILE A 150 4.57 -2.18 -10.61
N ALA A 151 5.18 -2.77 -9.56
CA ALA A 151 4.96 -2.33 -8.18
C ALA A 151 5.35 -0.86 -7.96
N ALA A 152 6.55 -0.47 -8.37
CA ALA A 152 7.03 0.89 -8.20
C ALA A 152 6.33 1.87 -9.16
N GLY A 153 6.30 1.55 -10.46
CA GLY A 153 5.78 2.44 -11.50
C GLY A 153 4.30 2.70 -11.36
N LEU A 154 3.48 1.64 -11.26
CA LEU A 154 2.03 1.79 -11.09
C LEU A 154 1.70 2.45 -9.75
N GLY A 155 2.41 2.09 -8.68
CA GLY A 155 2.19 2.64 -7.35
C GLY A 155 2.51 4.13 -7.26
N LEU A 156 3.66 4.55 -7.78
CA LEU A 156 4.05 5.96 -7.84
C LEU A 156 3.10 6.74 -8.75
N ALA A 157 2.79 6.23 -9.95
CA ALA A 157 1.86 6.90 -10.86
C ALA A 157 0.47 7.07 -10.22
N GLY A 158 -0.03 6.03 -9.55
CA GLY A 158 -1.31 6.06 -8.85
C GLY A 158 -1.32 7.06 -7.69
N GLY A 159 -0.31 7.03 -6.81
CA GLY A 159 -0.21 7.94 -5.68
C GLY A 159 -0.01 9.41 -6.10
N ILE A 160 0.89 9.67 -7.06
CA ILE A 160 1.10 11.01 -7.63
C ILE A 160 -0.17 11.50 -8.31
N GLY A 161 -0.80 10.68 -9.15
CA GLY A 161 -2.06 11.02 -9.81
C GLY A 161 -3.15 11.38 -8.80
N GLN A 162 -3.28 10.60 -7.72
CA GLN A 162 -4.24 10.89 -6.66
C GLN A 162 -3.95 12.23 -5.96
N LEU A 163 -2.68 12.53 -5.67
CA LEU A 163 -2.28 13.82 -5.08
C LEU A 163 -2.57 14.99 -6.04
N VAL A 164 -2.11 14.91 -7.29
CA VAL A 164 -2.28 15.98 -8.28
C VAL A 164 -3.76 16.29 -8.49
N LEU A 165 -4.59 15.27 -8.66
CA LEU A 165 -6.00 15.45 -8.97
C LEU A 165 -6.81 15.94 -7.78
N PHE A 166 -6.52 15.45 -6.57
CA PHE A 166 -7.45 15.57 -5.43
C PHE A 166 -6.91 16.25 -4.18
N TYR A 167 -5.60 16.47 -4.06
CA TYR A 167 -5.02 17.14 -2.89
C TYR A 167 -5.19 18.66 -3.00
N ARG A 168 -5.84 19.25 -1.99
CA ARG A 168 -6.08 20.68 -1.81
C ARG A 168 -5.66 21.03 -0.38
N PRO A 169 -4.41 21.49 -0.16
CA PRO A 169 -3.87 21.72 1.17
C PRO A 169 -4.82 22.59 2.01
N PRO A 170 -5.04 22.25 3.29
CA PRO A 170 -5.74 23.14 4.21
C PRO A 170 -5.01 24.49 4.29
N GLN A 171 -5.76 25.59 4.35
CA GLN A 171 -5.14 26.89 4.61
C GLN A 171 -4.44 26.84 5.97
N PRO A 172 -3.21 27.38 6.10
CA PRO A 172 -2.61 27.58 7.41
C PRO A 172 -3.60 28.37 8.28
N ALA A 173 -3.81 27.96 9.52
CA ALA A 173 -4.55 28.78 10.46
C ALA A 173 -3.85 30.14 10.54
N GLU A 174 -4.60 31.24 10.39
CA GLU A 174 -4.05 32.57 10.64
C GLU A 174 -3.43 32.56 12.04
N ALA A 175 -2.14 32.92 12.11
CA ALA A 175 -1.45 33.04 13.37
C ALA A 175 -2.06 34.23 14.13
N ASN A 176 -2.98 33.94 15.05
CA ASN A 176 -3.45 34.88 16.06
C ASN A 176 -2.41 35.02 17.18
#